data_AF-A0A0D9WZK8-F1
#
_entry.id   AF-A0A0D9WZK8-F1
#
_cell.length_a   1.000
_cell.length_b   1.000
_cell.length_c   1.000
_cell.angle_alpha   90.00
_cell.angle_beta   90.00
_cell.angle_gamma   90.00
#
_symmetry.space_group_name_H-M   'P 1'
#
loop_
_entity.id
_entity.type
_entity.pdbx_description
1 polymer ?
#
loop_
_entity_poly.entity_id
_entity_poly.type
_entity_poly.pdbx_seq_one_letter_code
_entity_poly.pdbx_strand_id
1 'polypeptide(L)'
;MVNVPKTKKTYCKNKECRKHTLHKVTQYKKGKDSLSAQGKRRYDRKQSGYGGQTKPVFHKKAKTTKKIVLKLQCQSCKHYSQHPIKVNVPKTKKTYCKNKECRKHTLHKVTQYKKGKDSLSAQGKRRYDRKQSGYGGQTKPVFHKKAKTTKKIVLKLQCQSCKHYSQHAIKRCKHFEIGGDKKGKGTSLF
;
A
#
# COMPACT_ATOMS: atom_id res chain seq x y z
N MET A 1 10.71 -2.66 -9.48
CA MET A 1 9.57 -3.07 -10.32
C MET A 1 9.06 -4.40 -9.79
N VAL A 2 7.75 -4.58 -9.56
CA VAL A 2 7.23 -5.85 -9.00
C VAL A 2 7.07 -6.85 -10.14
N ASN A 3 7.67 -8.04 -10.02
CA ASN A 3 7.53 -9.09 -11.03
C ASN A 3 6.11 -9.72 -10.96
N VAL A 4 5.31 -9.52 -12.00
CA VAL A 4 3.93 -9.98 -12.12
C VAL A 4 3.84 -10.93 -13.31
N PRO A 5 3.32 -12.17 -13.14
CA PRO A 5 3.18 -13.10 -14.26
C PRO A 5 2.17 -12.57 -15.28
N LYS A 6 2.40 -12.80 -16.57
CA LYS A 6 1.49 -12.37 -17.65
C LYS A 6 0.17 -13.16 -17.66
N THR A 7 0.17 -14.38 -17.13
CA THR A 7 -0.99 -15.26 -17.01
C THR A 7 -1.04 -15.94 -15.64
N LYS A 8 -2.23 -16.25 -15.14
CA LYS A 8 -2.44 -16.96 -13.86
C LYS A 8 -3.72 -17.81 -13.91
N LYS A 9 -3.69 -19.05 -13.41
CA LYS A 9 -4.87 -19.90 -13.20
C LYS A 9 -5.49 -19.53 -11.87
N THR A 10 -6.75 -19.08 -11.91
CA THR A 10 -7.51 -18.68 -10.73
C THR A 10 -8.99 -18.99 -10.93
N TYR A 11 -9.72 -19.12 -9.83
CA TYR A 11 -11.16 -19.27 -9.86
C TYR A 11 -11.85 -18.06 -10.50
N CYS A 12 -12.66 -18.29 -11.53
CA CYS A 12 -13.49 -17.26 -12.16
C CYS A 12 -14.85 -17.19 -11.45
N LYS A 13 -15.19 -16.02 -10.86
CA LYS A 13 -16.47 -15.80 -10.17
C LYS A 13 -17.65 -15.52 -11.10
N ASN A 14 -17.42 -15.44 -12.42
CA ASN A 14 -18.50 -15.21 -13.37
C ASN A 14 -19.45 -16.41 -13.39
N LYS A 15 -20.76 -16.15 -13.51
CA LYS A 15 -21.81 -17.17 -13.47
C LYS A 15 -21.60 -18.25 -14.54
N GLU A 16 -21.12 -17.85 -15.72
CA GLU A 16 -20.87 -18.72 -16.88
C GLU A 16 -19.63 -19.62 -16.76
N CYS A 17 -18.72 -19.35 -15.81
CA CYS A 17 -17.47 -20.11 -15.70
C CYS A 17 -17.41 -20.94 -14.42
N ARG A 18 -17.56 -20.30 -13.25
CA ARG A 18 -17.49 -20.91 -11.90
C ARG A 18 -16.41 -21.99 -11.71
N LYS A 19 -15.30 -21.89 -12.44
CA LYS A 19 -14.20 -22.87 -12.47
C LYS A 19 -12.85 -22.19 -12.51
N HIS A 20 -11.79 -22.94 -12.25
CA HIS A 20 -10.43 -22.45 -12.39
C HIS A 20 -10.07 -22.34 -13.87
N THR A 21 -9.87 -21.11 -14.34
CA THR A 21 -9.50 -20.83 -15.73
C THR A 21 -8.22 -20.01 -15.79
N LEU A 22 -7.58 -20.02 -16.96
CA LEU A 22 -6.41 -19.20 -17.21
C LEU A 22 -6.84 -17.73 -17.41
N HIS A 23 -6.22 -16.84 -16.65
CA HIS A 23 -6.51 -15.40 -16.68
C HIS A 23 -5.30 -14.64 -17.22
N LYS A 24 -5.55 -13.69 -18.13
CA LYS A 24 -4.56 -12.70 -18.56
C LYS A 24 -4.41 -11.63 -17.49
N VAL A 25 -3.18 -11.36 -17.06
CA VAL A 25 -2.88 -10.43 -15.96
C VAL A 25 -2.28 -9.15 -16.51
N THR A 26 -2.89 -8.02 -16.21
CA THR A 26 -2.41 -6.69 -16.59
C THR A 26 -2.42 -5.74 -15.40
N GLN A 27 -1.66 -4.64 -15.44
CA GLN A 27 -1.78 -3.59 -14.44
C GLN A 27 -3.02 -2.75 -14.72
N TYR A 28 -3.86 -2.53 -13.70
CA TYR A 28 -4.98 -1.62 -13.79
C TYR A 28 -4.47 -0.19 -14.01
N LYS A 29 -4.75 0.36 -15.17
CA LYS A 29 -4.64 1.79 -15.45
C LYS A 29 -6.04 2.39 -15.27
N LYS A 30 -6.14 3.47 -14.48
CA LYS A 30 -7.40 4.20 -14.36
C LYS A 30 -7.71 4.84 -15.72
N GLY A 31 -8.87 4.51 -16.30
CA GLY A 31 -9.36 5.16 -17.52
C GLY A 31 -9.99 6.54 -17.23
N LYS A 32 -10.55 7.16 -18.27
CA LYS A 32 -11.34 8.39 -18.15
C LYS A 32 -12.54 8.14 -17.24
N ASP A 33 -12.85 9.09 -16.37
CA ASP A 33 -14.03 9.00 -15.51
C ASP A 33 -15.31 9.04 -16.38
N SER A 34 -16.28 8.17 -16.11
CA SER A 34 -17.52 8.12 -16.88
C SER A 34 -18.39 9.35 -16.64
N LEU A 35 -18.89 9.96 -17.72
CA LEU A 35 -19.81 11.08 -17.69
C LEU A 35 -21.23 10.66 -17.26
N SER A 36 -21.61 9.41 -17.52
CA SER A 36 -22.93 8.87 -17.13
C SER A 36 -23.02 8.49 -15.66
N ALA A 37 -21.88 8.45 -14.94
CA ALA A 37 -21.87 8.14 -13.52
C ALA A 37 -22.73 9.13 -12.73
N GLN A 38 -23.61 8.62 -11.86
CA GLN A 38 -24.59 9.44 -11.13
C GLN A 38 -23.94 10.60 -10.36
N GLY A 39 -22.76 10.39 -9.78
CA GLY A 39 -22.02 11.44 -9.10
C GLY A 39 -21.52 12.55 -10.03
N LYS A 40 -21.12 12.22 -11.25
CA LYS A 40 -20.70 13.18 -12.29
C LYS A 40 -21.91 13.95 -12.81
N ARG A 41 -23.01 13.26 -13.14
CA ARG A 41 -24.30 13.90 -13.52
C ARG A 41 -24.82 14.86 -12.45
N ARG A 42 -24.76 14.47 -11.18
CA ARG A 42 -25.16 15.33 -10.04
C ARG A 42 -24.24 16.54 -9.87
N TYR A 43 -22.94 16.38 -10.13
CA TYR A 43 -21.98 17.48 -10.10
C TYR A 43 -22.25 18.47 -11.22
N ASP A 44 -22.39 17.99 -12.45
CA ASP A 44 -22.60 18.82 -13.64
C ASP A 44 -23.91 19.61 -13.56
N ARG A 45 -24.99 18.99 -13.08
CA ARG A 45 -26.27 19.68 -12.79
C ARG A 45 -26.17 20.75 -11.69
N LYS A 46 -25.23 20.60 -10.74
CA LYS A 46 -25.00 21.64 -9.72
C LYS A 46 -24.08 22.77 -10.23
N GLN A 47 -23.51 22.61 -11.42
CA GLN A 47 -22.69 23.61 -12.09
C GLN A 47 -23.44 24.28 -13.25
N SER A 48 -24.60 23.75 -13.67
CA SER A 48 -25.44 24.38 -14.69
C SER A 48 -26.16 25.60 -14.09
N GLY A 49 -25.83 26.79 -14.58
CA GLY A 49 -26.44 28.07 -14.20
C GLY A 49 -25.44 29.22 -14.15
N TYR A 50 -25.93 30.43 -13.86
CA TYR A 50 -25.09 31.60 -13.59
C TYR A 50 -24.71 31.61 -12.12
N GLY A 51 -23.57 31.02 -11.81
CA GLY A 51 -23.04 30.94 -10.46
C GLY A 51 -21.67 30.29 -10.49
N GLY A 52 -20.70 30.92 -9.83
CA GLY A 52 -19.33 30.43 -9.78
C GLY A 52 -19.20 29.06 -9.09
N GLN A 53 -17.98 28.74 -8.69
CA GLN A 53 -17.65 27.41 -8.17
C GLN A 53 -18.41 27.03 -6.87
N THR A 54 -19.55 26.34 -6.98
CA THR A 54 -20.46 26.03 -5.85
C THR A 54 -19.94 24.97 -4.85
N LYS A 55 -18.77 24.37 -5.08
CA LYS A 55 -18.15 23.39 -4.18
C LYS A 55 -16.65 23.70 -4.02
N PRO A 56 -16.11 23.65 -2.78
CA PRO A 56 -14.68 23.83 -2.56
C PRO A 56 -13.87 22.84 -3.39
N VAL A 57 -13.01 23.36 -4.27
CA VAL A 57 -12.10 22.51 -5.04
C VAL A 57 -11.02 22.02 -4.09
N PHE A 58 -11.04 20.71 -3.86
CA PHE A 58 -10.02 20.08 -3.05
C PHE A 58 -8.71 19.95 -3.84
N HIS A 59 -7.92 21.03 -3.89
CA HIS A 59 -6.65 21.10 -4.64
C HIS A 59 -5.58 20.14 -4.10
N LYS A 60 -5.65 19.73 -2.82
CA LYS A 60 -4.68 18.83 -2.19
C LYS A 60 -5.26 17.45 -1.85
N LYS A 61 -5.48 16.61 -2.86
CA LYS A 61 -5.75 15.18 -2.63
C LYS A 61 -4.50 14.52 -2.04
N ALA A 62 -4.50 14.23 -0.73
CA ALA A 62 -3.47 13.42 -0.07
C ALA A 62 -3.51 11.93 -0.52
N LYS A 63 -3.23 11.67 -1.79
CA LYS A 63 -3.02 10.33 -2.35
C LYS A 63 -1.59 10.27 -2.90
N THR A 64 -0.65 10.06 -1.99
CA THR A 64 0.79 9.98 -2.26
C THR A 64 1.27 8.73 -3.00
N THR A 65 0.39 7.78 -3.37
CA THR A 65 0.74 6.65 -4.26
C THR A 65 -0.50 6.05 -4.92
N LYS A 66 -0.51 5.88 -6.25
CA LYS A 66 -1.50 5.03 -6.96
C LYS A 66 -1.28 3.57 -6.51
N LYS A 67 -2.33 2.89 -6.02
CA LYS A 67 -2.28 1.46 -5.73
C LYS A 67 -2.08 0.74 -7.06
N ILE A 68 -1.03 -0.07 -7.19
CA ILE A 68 -0.87 -0.95 -8.34
C ILE A 68 -1.82 -2.14 -8.09
N VAL A 69 -2.89 -2.21 -8.85
CA VAL A 69 -3.91 -3.27 -8.79
C VAL A 69 -3.77 -4.10 -10.06
N LEU A 70 -3.87 -5.42 -9.96
CA LEU A 70 -3.91 -6.29 -11.13
C LEU A 70 -5.34 -6.36 -11.66
N LYS A 71 -5.48 -6.24 -12.96
CA LYS A 71 -6.68 -6.56 -13.71
C LYS A 71 -6.49 -7.94 -14.30
N LEU A 72 -7.23 -8.92 -13.77
CA LEU A 72 -7.27 -10.27 -14.32
C LEU A 72 -8.45 -10.36 -15.29
N GLN A 73 -8.20 -10.82 -16.50
CA GLN A 73 -9.21 -11.09 -17.52
C GLN A 73 -9.30 -12.59 -17.73
N CYS A 74 -10.46 -13.17 -17.47
CA CYS A 74 -10.72 -14.57 -17.77
C CYS A 74 -10.63 -14.82 -19.29
N GLN A 75 -9.90 -15.83 -19.73
CA GLN A 75 -9.79 -16.12 -21.16
C GLN A 75 -11.08 -16.73 -21.74
N SER A 76 -11.88 -17.43 -20.95
CA SER A 76 -13.13 -18.05 -21.42
C SER A 76 -14.30 -17.06 -21.50
N CYS A 77 -14.65 -16.39 -20.40
CA CYS A 77 -15.81 -15.48 -20.36
C CYS A 77 -15.46 -13.98 -20.46
N LYS A 78 -14.19 -13.63 -20.67
CA LYS A 78 -13.70 -12.23 -20.74
C LYS A 78 -14.01 -11.35 -19.51
N HIS A 79 -14.52 -11.93 -18.41
CA HIS A 79 -14.81 -11.23 -17.17
C HIS A 79 -13.55 -10.65 -16.53
N TYR A 80 -13.67 -9.44 -15.97
CA TYR A 80 -12.58 -8.72 -15.32
C TYR A 80 -12.72 -8.68 -13.81
N SER A 81 -11.66 -9.08 -13.09
CA SER A 81 -11.57 -8.93 -11.65
C SER A 81 -10.34 -8.11 -11.25
N GLN A 82 -10.48 -7.31 -10.19
CA GLN A 82 -9.40 -6.51 -9.63
C GLN A 82 -8.82 -7.21 -8.40
N HIS A 83 -7.51 -7.47 -8.42
CA HIS A 83 -6.82 -8.11 -7.30
C HIS A 83 -5.62 -7.28 -6.84
N PRO A 84 -5.43 -7.10 -5.52
CA PRO A 84 -4.25 -6.42 -4.99
C PRO A 84 -2.99 -7.27 -5.23
N ILE A 85 -1.88 -6.61 -5.58
CA ILE A 85 -0.58 -7.28 -5.72
C ILE A 85 -0.06 -7.69 -4.33
N LYS A 86 0.37 -8.95 -4.21
CA LYS A 86 1.19 -9.43 -3.09
C LYS A 86 2.63 -8.95 -3.30
N VAL A 87 3.19 -8.26 -2.31
CA VAL A 87 4.58 -7.76 -2.35
C VAL A 87 5.47 -8.71 -1.58
N ASN A 88 6.44 -9.31 -2.28
CA ASN A 88 7.49 -10.16 -1.68
C ASN A 88 8.82 -9.41 -1.68
N VAL A 89 9.52 -9.42 -0.55
CA VAL A 89 10.86 -8.83 -0.39
C VAL A 89 11.81 -9.92 0.10
N PRO A 90 13.04 -10.03 -0.46
CA PRO A 90 13.98 -11.06 -0.02
C PRO A 90 14.45 -10.83 1.43
N LYS A 91 14.78 -11.92 2.14
CA LYS A 91 15.35 -11.89 3.50
C LYS A 91 16.74 -11.25 3.54
N THR A 92 17.46 -11.26 2.43
CA THR A 92 18.79 -10.65 2.27
C THR A 92 18.80 -9.71 1.07
N LYS A 93 19.52 -8.59 1.19
CA LYS A 93 19.66 -7.60 0.11
C LYS A 93 21.08 -7.03 0.13
N LYS A 94 21.77 -7.02 -1.01
CA LYS A 94 23.03 -6.26 -1.17
C LYS A 94 22.68 -4.78 -1.37
N THR A 95 23.19 -3.92 -0.51
CA THR A 95 22.94 -2.46 -0.57
C THR A 95 24.10 -1.71 0.06
N TYR A 96 24.25 -0.43 -0.28
CA TYR A 96 25.26 0.43 0.29
C TYR A 96 25.08 0.58 1.81
N CYS A 97 26.15 0.34 2.58
CA CYS A 97 26.19 0.59 4.01
C CYS A 97 26.78 1.97 4.29
N LYS A 98 26.00 2.83 4.98
CA LYS A 98 26.42 4.19 5.33
C LYS A 98 27.38 4.28 6.52
N ASN A 99 27.64 3.18 7.21
CA ASN A 99 28.54 3.20 8.36
C ASN A 99 29.96 3.56 7.91
N LYS A 100 30.67 4.34 8.73
CA LYS A 100 32.02 4.86 8.44
C LYS A 100 33.01 3.72 8.19
N GLU A 101 32.88 2.61 8.91
CA GLU A 101 33.73 1.41 8.78
C GLU A 101 33.51 0.62 7.49
N CYS A 102 32.31 0.71 6.89
CA CYS A 102 31.97 -0.10 5.72
C CYS A 102 32.09 0.70 4.43
N ARG A 103 31.34 1.80 4.30
CA ARG A 103 31.23 2.66 3.09
C ARG A 103 31.23 1.88 1.76
N LYS A 104 30.62 0.70 1.74
CA LYS A 104 30.60 -0.22 0.59
C LYS A 104 29.29 -1.00 0.52
N HIS A 105 29.06 -1.67 -0.60
CA HIS A 105 27.89 -2.53 -0.80
C HIS A 105 28.06 -3.87 -0.09
N THR A 106 27.38 -4.05 1.03
CA THR A 106 27.42 -5.27 1.85
C THR A 106 26.08 -6.00 1.84
N LEU A 107 26.08 -7.25 2.28
CA LEU A 107 24.86 -8.03 2.44
C LEU A 107 24.14 -7.56 3.71
N HIS A 108 22.84 -7.25 3.58
CA HIS A 108 22.00 -6.81 4.69
C HIS A 108 20.89 -7.82 4.96
N LYS A 109 20.66 -8.13 6.24
CA LYS A 109 19.47 -8.88 6.71
C LYS A 109 18.28 -7.93 6.73
N VAL A 110 17.22 -8.32 6.03
CA VAL A 110 16.00 -7.52 5.87
C VAL A 110 14.96 -8.01 6.87
N THR A 111 14.49 -7.11 7.71
CA THR A 111 13.40 -7.37 8.66
C THR A 111 12.31 -6.31 8.53
N GLN A 112 11.10 -6.62 8.98
CA GLN A 112 10.04 -5.63 9.07
C GLN A 112 10.22 -4.78 10.33
N TYR A 113 10.18 -3.45 10.18
CA TYR A 113 10.12 -2.56 11.35
C TYR A 113 8.81 -2.77 12.11
N LYS A 114 8.92 -2.92 13.43
CA LYS A 114 7.80 -2.90 14.36
C LYS A 114 7.94 -1.68 15.26
N LYS A 115 6.83 -0.97 15.48
CA LYS A 115 6.79 0.09 16.48
C LYS A 115 6.94 -0.56 17.87
N GLY A 116 7.90 -0.09 18.67
CA GLY A 116 8.04 -0.51 20.07
C GLY A 116 6.95 0.08 20.96
N LYS A 117 6.98 -0.30 22.25
CA LYS A 117 6.15 0.32 23.29
C LYS A 117 6.55 1.79 23.45
N ASP A 118 5.56 2.67 23.57
CA ASP A 118 5.82 4.09 23.80
C ASP A 118 6.37 4.30 25.22
N SER A 119 7.45 5.08 25.35
CA SER A 119 8.07 5.38 26.66
C SER A 119 7.25 6.39 27.46
N LEU A 120 7.12 6.16 28.77
CA LEU A 120 6.43 7.06 29.71
C LEU A 120 7.28 8.27 30.10
N SER A 121 8.61 8.13 30.11
CA SER A 121 9.54 9.20 30.51
C SER A 121 9.71 10.29 29.45
N ALA A 122 9.23 10.04 28.22
CA ALA A 122 9.27 11.02 27.14
C ALA A 122 8.55 12.31 27.55
N GLN A 123 9.18 13.46 27.30
CA GLN A 123 8.68 14.77 27.73
C GLN A 123 7.23 15.03 27.29
N GLY A 124 6.86 14.62 26.07
CA GLY A 124 5.50 14.76 25.55
C GLY A 124 4.46 13.95 26.33
N LYS A 125 4.83 12.75 26.79
CA LYS A 125 3.95 11.90 27.61
C LYS A 125 3.82 12.46 29.03
N ARG A 126 4.92 12.85 29.68
CA ARG A 126 4.90 13.54 30.98
C ARG A 126 4.02 14.80 30.97
N ARG A 127 4.14 15.62 29.94
CA ARG A 127 3.30 16.81 29.76
C ARG A 127 1.82 16.46 29.55
N TYR A 128 1.53 15.43 28.76
CA TYR A 128 0.17 14.96 28.52
C TYR A 128 -0.48 14.47 29.82
N ASP A 129 0.23 13.67 30.60
CA ASP A 129 -0.29 13.09 31.84
C ASP A 129 -0.56 14.15 32.90
N ARG A 130 0.35 15.12 33.07
CA ARG A 130 0.14 16.29 33.93
C ARG A 130 -1.02 17.18 33.46
N LYS A 131 -1.26 17.25 32.14
CA LYS A 131 -2.42 18.00 31.63
C LYS A 131 -3.72 17.24 31.89
N GLN A 132 -3.67 15.92 31.83
CA GLN A 132 -4.82 15.05 31.96
C GLN A 132 -5.25 14.82 33.42
N SER A 133 -4.38 15.09 34.39
CA SER A 133 -4.70 14.98 35.82
C SER A 133 -5.70 16.03 36.29
N GLY A 134 -6.52 15.68 37.29
CA GLY A 134 -7.56 16.55 37.85
C GLY A 134 -8.91 16.40 37.14
N TYR A 135 -9.75 17.43 37.25
CA TYR A 135 -11.09 17.47 36.65
C TYR A 135 -11.06 18.11 35.25
N GLY A 136 -12.09 17.86 34.43
CA GLY A 136 -12.22 18.44 33.09
C GLY A 136 -12.12 17.45 31.92
N GLY A 137 -11.95 16.16 32.19
CA GLY A 137 -12.07 15.10 31.18
C GLY A 137 -10.93 15.08 30.16
N GLN A 138 -11.25 14.79 28.89
CA GLN A 138 -10.25 14.58 27.84
C GLN A 138 -9.64 15.90 27.34
N THR A 139 -8.33 16.10 27.60
CA THR A 139 -7.67 17.42 27.38
C THR A 139 -7.02 17.63 26.01
N LYS A 140 -6.96 16.58 25.18
CA LYS A 140 -6.36 16.61 23.83
C LYS A 140 -7.26 15.88 22.82
N PRO A 141 -7.32 16.36 21.55
CA PRO A 141 -8.18 15.76 20.54
C PRO A 141 -7.87 14.29 20.27
N VAL A 142 -8.91 13.46 20.21
CA VAL A 142 -8.83 12.06 19.77
C VAL A 142 -9.23 11.98 18.29
N PHE A 143 -8.40 11.33 17.49
CA PHE A 143 -8.64 11.24 16.05
C PHE A 143 -9.56 10.05 15.69
N HIS A 144 -10.81 10.33 15.29
CA HIS A 144 -11.81 9.29 14.96
C HIS A 144 -11.91 8.94 13.46
N LYS A 145 -11.69 9.91 12.56
CA LYS A 145 -12.01 9.77 11.12
C LYS A 145 -10.89 9.09 10.31
N LYS A 146 -10.53 7.85 10.66
CA LYS A 146 -9.46 7.08 9.97
C LYS A 146 -9.88 6.61 8.56
N ALA A 147 -9.34 7.23 7.52
CA ALA A 147 -9.64 6.84 6.13
C ALA A 147 -8.66 5.81 5.52
N LYS A 148 -7.44 5.70 6.04
CA LYS A 148 -6.39 4.85 5.44
C LYS A 148 -6.51 3.41 5.95
N THR A 149 -6.65 2.45 5.04
CA THR A 149 -6.79 1.01 5.34
C THR A 149 -5.48 0.23 5.38
N THR A 150 -4.34 0.88 5.09
CA THR A 150 -3.01 0.26 5.05
C THR A 150 -2.01 1.23 5.65
N LYS A 151 -0.85 0.74 6.11
CA LYS A 151 0.29 1.55 6.56
C LYS A 151 1.42 1.48 5.53
N LYS A 152 2.38 2.43 5.57
CA LYS A 152 3.64 2.26 4.84
C LYS A 152 4.47 1.26 5.64
N ILE A 153 4.96 0.22 4.98
CA ILE A 153 5.85 -0.75 5.61
C ILE A 153 7.26 -0.19 5.52
N VAL A 154 8.00 -0.28 6.63
CA VAL A 154 9.40 0.13 6.69
C VAL A 154 10.23 -1.13 6.90
N LEU A 155 11.27 -1.29 6.07
CA LEU A 155 12.24 -2.36 6.18
C LEU A 155 13.39 -1.88 7.06
N LYS A 156 13.79 -2.71 8.02
CA LYS A 156 14.99 -2.53 8.83
C LYS A 156 16.09 -3.42 8.24
N LEU A 157 17.09 -2.79 7.65
CA LEU A 157 18.22 -3.41 6.97
C LEU A 157 19.41 -3.43 7.92
N GLN A 158 19.79 -4.61 8.39
CA GLN A 158 20.95 -4.80 9.25
C GLN A 158 22.16 -5.20 8.42
N CYS A 159 23.23 -4.42 8.45
CA CYS A 159 24.48 -4.78 7.81
C CYS A 159 25.08 -6.01 8.50
N GLN A 160 25.50 -7.04 7.75
CA GLN A 160 26.09 -8.23 8.36
C GLN A 160 27.50 -8.00 8.90
N SER A 161 28.27 -7.08 8.31
CA SER A 161 29.64 -6.78 8.76
C SER A 161 29.67 -5.89 10.00
N CYS A 162 29.09 -4.68 9.95
CA CYS A 162 29.16 -3.71 11.06
C CYS A 162 27.91 -3.66 11.95
N LYS A 163 26.90 -4.52 11.72
CA LYS A 163 25.63 -4.57 12.47
C LYS A 163 24.80 -3.26 12.47
N HIS A 164 25.22 -2.23 11.76
CA HIS A 164 24.48 -0.98 11.60
C HIS A 164 23.11 -1.18 10.94
N TYR A 165 22.11 -0.44 11.42
CA TYR A 165 20.75 -0.49 10.91
C TYR A 165 20.43 0.71 10.02
N SER A 166 19.89 0.45 8.84
CA SER A 166 19.27 1.48 8.00
C SER A 166 17.78 1.18 7.78
N GLN A 167 16.97 2.23 7.66
CA GLN A 167 15.52 2.10 7.46
C GLN A 167 15.15 2.49 6.03
N HIS A 168 14.33 1.66 5.39
CA HIS A 168 13.85 1.91 4.03
C HIS A 168 12.33 1.75 3.94
N ALA A 169 11.63 2.86 3.70
CA ALA A 169 10.16 2.85 3.57
C ALA A 169 9.73 2.44 2.16
N ILE A 170 8.86 1.43 2.07
CA ILE A 170 8.23 1.03 0.81
C ILE A 170 6.87 1.72 0.61
N LYS A 171 6.33 1.65 -0.61
CA LYS A 171 4.97 2.09 -0.91
C LYS A 171 3.95 1.25 -0.12
N ARG A 172 2.75 1.80 0.12
CA ARG A 172 1.69 1.09 0.85
C ARG A 172 1.22 -0.14 0.07
N CYS A 173 1.19 -1.29 0.73
CA CYS A 173 0.62 -2.55 0.22
C CYS A 173 -0.32 -3.15 1.27
N LYS A 174 -1.24 -4.02 0.84
CA LYS A 174 -2.15 -4.76 1.73
C LYS A 174 -1.53 -6.06 2.21
N HIS A 175 -0.92 -6.81 1.29
CA HIS A 175 -0.27 -8.09 1.56
C HIS A 175 1.22 -7.93 1.34
N PHE A 176 2.00 -8.26 2.36
CA PHE A 176 3.44 -8.13 2.40
C PHE A 176 4.03 -9.38 3.05
N GLU A 177 5.07 -9.93 2.43
CA GLU A 177 5.81 -11.07 2.94
C GLU A 177 7.31 -10.84 2.78
N ILE A 178 8.09 -11.44 3.69
CA ILE A 178 9.56 -11.44 3.64
C ILE A 178 10.04 -12.86 3.42
N GLY A 179 10.75 -13.09 2.31
CA GLY A 179 11.35 -14.38 1.96
C GLY A 179 10.37 -15.42 1.45
N GLY A 180 9.31 -15.00 0.75
CA GLY A 180 8.48 -15.94 0.00
C GLY A 180 9.20 -16.46 -1.23
N ASP A 181 8.70 -17.55 -1.81
CA ASP A 181 9.31 -18.17 -2.98
C ASP A 181 9.35 -17.24 -4.18
N LYS A 182 10.45 -17.35 -4.94
CA LYS A 182 10.55 -16.68 -6.23
C LYS A 182 9.56 -17.33 -7.17
N LYS A 183 8.77 -16.51 -7.86
CA LYS A 183 7.87 -17.02 -8.90
C LYS A 183 8.70 -17.66 -10.01
N GLY A 184 8.43 -18.92 -10.32
CA GLY A 184 9.05 -19.64 -11.43
C GLY A 184 8.82 -18.93 -12.77
N LYS A 185 9.76 -19.12 -13.71
CA LYS A 185 9.59 -18.67 -15.10
C LYS A 185 8.75 -19.73 -15.82
N GLY A 186 7.50 -19.42 -16.14
CA GLY A 186 6.72 -20.18 -17.12
C GLY A 186 6.24 -21.58 -16.73
N THR A 187 6.30 -21.99 -15.47
CA THR A 187 5.73 -23.29 -15.06
C THR A 187 4.21 -23.26 -15.20
N SER A 188 3.67 -24.26 -15.90
CA SER A 188 2.24 -24.47 -16.08
C SER A 188 1.55 -24.50 -14.71
N LEU A 189 0.42 -23.80 -14.65
CA LEU A 189 -0.34 -23.66 -13.42
C LEU A 189 -1.10 -24.95 -13.13
N PHE A 190 -0.46 -25.87 -12.43
CA PHE A 190 -1.14 -26.88 -11.64
C PHE A 190 -1.48 -26.28 -10.27
#